data_AF-A0A645HPE3-F1
#
_entry.id   AF-A0A645HPE3-F1
#
_cell.length_a   1.000
_cell.length_b   1.000
_cell.length_c   1.000
_cell.angle_alpha   90.00
_cell.angle_beta   90.00
_cell.angle_gamma   90.00
#
_symmetry.space_group_name_H-M   'P 1'
#
loop_
_entity.id
_entity.type
_entity.pdbx_description
1 polymer ?
#
loop_
_entity_poly.entity_id
_entity_poly.type
_entity_poly.pdbx_seq_one_letter_code
_entity_poly.pdbx_strand_id
1 'polypeptide(L)'
;MLQQQQFTAALDKLTRLDQNLEQYALAAPLKQSLHQVIAKDHQLIQHFVSERIAQQIKVDALIQQLDAALAQELHAPQLNASQASGKSFWQRWLVIEPAKQPATALMQRPLILKEAQLRLLIAQQALKQGQYLEYQKSLTEIIQLLNQIPDEKSRQLIQNIQKIKGFTVLPTPSLNTRALLG
;
A
#
# COMPACT_ATOMS: atom_id res chain seq x y z
N MET A 1 7.03 -2.31 9.94
CA MET A 1 7.93 -2.66 11.06
C MET A 1 9.20 -1.81 11.04
N LEU A 2 10.04 -1.87 10.00
CA LEU A 2 11.33 -1.16 9.95
C LEU A 2 11.21 0.37 10.14
N GLN A 3 10.27 1.02 9.45
CA GLN A 3 10.05 2.47 9.62
C GLN A 3 9.56 2.85 11.03
N GLN A 4 8.70 2.03 11.63
CA GLN A 4 8.23 2.26 13.01
C GLN A 4 9.39 2.21 14.01
N GLN A 5 10.32 1.25 13.83
CA GLN A 5 11.54 1.16 14.65
C GLN A 5 12.47 2.38 14.48
N GLN A 6 12.56 2.95 13.26
CA GLN A 6 13.33 4.16 13.02
C GLN A 6 12.75 5.39 13.74
N PHE A 7 11.43 5.52 13.81
CA PHE A 7 10.78 6.61 14.56
C PHE A 7 10.95 6.46 16.07
N THR A 8 10.83 5.24 16.60
CA THR A 8 11.15 4.95 18.01
C THR A 8 12.59 5.33 18.33
N ALA A 9 13.54 4.92 17.48
CA ALA A 9 14.95 5.26 17.65
C ALA A 9 15.22 6.78 17.55
N ALA A 10 14.46 7.51 16.72
CA ALA A 10 14.56 8.96 16.61
C ALA A 10 14.04 9.66 17.88
N LEU A 11 12.91 9.23 18.43
CA LEU A 11 12.38 9.72 19.71
C LEU A 11 13.33 9.42 20.87
N ASP A 12 13.93 8.23 20.90
CA ASP A 12 14.92 7.87 21.93
C ASP A 12 16.16 8.76 21.85
N LYS A 13 16.63 9.08 20.64
CA LYS A 13 17.76 10.00 20.44
C LYS A 13 17.43 11.42 20.90
N LEU A 14 16.24 11.93 20.58
CA LEU A 14 15.79 13.24 21.04
C LEU A 14 15.65 13.29 22.57
N THR A 15 15.09 12.24 23.17
CA THR A 15 14.98 12.09 24.62
C THR A 15 16.35 12.12 25.30
N ARG A 16 17.34 11.40 24.75
CA ARG A 16 18.71 11.43 25.27
C ARG A 16 19.37 12.79 25.10
N LEU A 17 19.12 13.47 23.98
CA LEU A 17 19.65 14.82 23.75
C LEU A 17 19.11 15.77 24.81
N ASP A 18 17.80 15.75 25.05
CA ASP A 18 17.10 16.57 26.05
C ASP A 18 17.70 16.41 27.45
N GLN A 19 17.89 15.16 27.88
CA GLN A 19 18.48 14.82 29.19
C GLN A 19 19.94 15.25 29.31
N ASN A 20 20.71 15.20 28.22
CA ASN A 20 22.12 15.56 28.21
C ASN A 20 22.37 17.05 28.02
N LEU A 21 21.36 17.86 27.64
CA LEU A 21 21.47 19.32 27.51
C LEU A 21 22.05 19.98 28.76
N GLU A 22 21.75 19.43 29.93
CA GLU A 22 22.25 19.93 31.21
C GLU A 22 23.76 19.76 31.38
N GLN A 23 24.34 18.72 30.77
CA GLN A 23 25.76 18.38 30.86
C GLN A 23 26.64 19.19 29.91
N TYR A 24 26.05 19.84 28.90
CA TYR A 24 26.81 20.67 27.97
C TYR A 24 27.05 22.08 28.54
N ALA A 25 28.23 22.63 28.23
CA ALA A 25 28.63 24.00 28.57
C ALA A 25 27.94 25.03 27.65
N LEU A 26 26.61 25.01 27.63
CA LEU A 26 25.78 25.93 26.85
C LEU A 26 25.23 27.04 27.74
N ALA A 27 25.04 28.23 27.16
CA ALA A 27 24.39 29.33 27.85
C ALA A 27 22.94 28.96 28.24
N ALA A 28 22.49 29.39 29.41
CA ALA A 28 21.13 29.13 29.93
C ALA A 28 20.00 29.42 28.91
N PRO A 29 19.96 30.58 28.21
CA PRO A 29 18.92 30.83 27.22
C PRO A 29 18.98 29.88 26.00
N LEU A 30 20.17 29.40 25.64
CA LEU A 30 20.34 28.43 24.55
C LEU A 30 19.84 27.04 24.97
N LYS A 31 20.12 26.60 26.20
CA LYS A 31 19.56 25.37 26.77
C LYS A 31 18.03 25.39 26.76
N GLN A 32 17.45 26.50 27.23
CA GLN A 32 15.99 26.67 27.26
C GLN A 32 15.37 26.65 25.85
N SER A 33 16.02 27.29 24.88
CA SER A 33 15.56 27.25 23.48
C SER A 33 15.64 25.83 22.90
N LEU A 34 16.72 25.09 23.18
CA LEU A 34 16.88 23.71 22.73
C LEU A 34 15.84 22.77 23.34
N HIS A 35 15.58 22.84 24.64
CA HIS A 35 14.49 22.10 25.30
C HIS A 35 13.14 22.33 24.61
N GLN A 36 12.80 23.59 24.31
CA GLN A 36 11.54 23.93 23.64
C GLN A 36 11.45 23.36 22.21
N VAL A 37 12.56 23.36 21.47
CA VAL A 37 12.57 22.85 20.09
C VAL A 37 12.60 21.32 20.07
N ILE A 38 13.29 20.66 21.01
CA ILE A 38 13.23 19.20 21.18
C ILE A 38 11.81 18.76 21.52
N ALA A 39 11.13 19.45 22.44
CA ALA A 39 9.74 19.15 22.78
C ALA A 39 8.79 19.27 21.56
N LYS A 40 8.97 20.32 20.73
CA LYS A 40 8.21 20.49 19.48
C LYS A 40 8.50 19.37 18.48
N ASP A 41 9.77 18.98 18.32
CA ASP A 41 10.15 17.89 17.41
C ASP A 41 9.58 16.54 17.88
N HIS A 42 9.53 16.29 19.20
CA HIS A 42 8.84 15.14 19.79
C HIS A 42 7.36 15.09 19.36
N GLN A 43 6.63 16.19 19.54
CA GLN A 43 5.21 16.25 19.19
C GLN A 43 4.99 16.09 17.68
N LEU A 44 5.84 16.71 16.86
CA LEU A 44 5.78 16.58 15.40
C LEU A 44 6.00 15.14 14.93
N ILE A 45 7.02 14.45 15.47
CA ILE A 45 7.28 13.05 15.13
C ILE A 45 6.12 12.16 15.59
N GLN A 46 5.62 12.34 16.82
CA GLN A 46 4.49 11.55 17.33
C GLN A 46 3.24 11.72 16.47
N HIS A 47 2.88 12.96 16.15
CA HIS A 47 1.73 13.25 15.30
C HIS A 47 1.91 12.64 13.91
N PHE A 48 3.08 12.82 13.29
CA PHE A 48 3.39 12.23 11.99
C PHE A 48 3.28 10.70 12.00
N VAL A 49 3.84 10.03 13.01
CA VAL A 49 3.75 8.56 13.15
C VAL A 49 2.30 8.12 13.27
N SER A 50 1.49 8.82 14.07
CA SER A 50 0.07 8.49 14.24
C SER A 50 -0.73 8.62 12.95
N GLU A 51 -0.55 9.71 12.21
CA GLU A 51 -1.18 9.93 10.91
C GLU A 51 -0.73 8.90 9.89
N ARG A 52 0.56 8.54 9.89
CA ARG A 52 1.10 7.48 9.02
C ARG A 52 0.50 6.11 9.32
N ILE A 53 0.35 5.75 10.59
CA ILE A 53 -0.29 4.49 10.98
C ILE A 53 -1.77 4.50 10.56
N ALA A 54 -2.50 5.58 10.84
CA ALA A 54 -3.90 5.70 10.46
C ALA A 54 -4.09 5.61 8.93
N GLN A 55 -3.19 6.23 8.17
CA GLN A 55 -3.15 6.13 6.71
C GLN A 55 -2.90 4.68 6.26
N GLN A 56 -1.93 4.00 6.86
CA GLN A 56 -1.59 2.62 6.52
C GLN A 56 -2.76 1.67 6.77
N ILE A 57 -3.47 1.80 7.89
CA ILE A 57 -4.67 1.01 8.21
C ILE A 57 -5.74 1.20 7.14
N LYS A 58 -6.01 2.44 6.72
CA LYS A 58 -7.00 2.74 5.67
C LYS A 58 -6.62 2.09 4.35
N VAL A 59 -5.34 2.17 3.95
CA VAL A 59 -4.88 1.58 2.69
C VAL A 59 -4.90 0.05 2.75
N ASP A 60 -4.50 -0.56 3.87
CA ASP A 60 -4.58 -2.01 4.06
C ASP A 60 -6.02 -2.51 3.96
N ALA A 61 -6.99 -1.81 4.57
CA ALA A 61 -8.40 -2.16 4.46
C ALA A 61 -8.91 -2.13 3.01
N LEU A 62 -8.52 -1.11 2.24
CA LEU A 62 -8.90 -1.01 0.83
C LEU A 62 -8.24 -2.09 -0.04
N ILE A 63 -6.99 -2.46 0.26
CA ILE A 63 -6.30 -3.57 -0.41
C ILE A 63 -7.01 -4.90 -0.11
N GLN A 64 -7.42 -5.14 1.14
CA GLN A 64 -8.17 -6.34 1.52
C GLN A 64 -9.54 -6.42 0.82
N GLN A 65 -10.24 -5.29 0.68
CA GLN A 65 -11.49 -5.24 -0.09
C GLN A 65 -11.27 -5.54 -1.57
N LEU A 66 -10.18 -5.05 -2.16
CA LEU A 66 -9.83 -5.34 -3.55
C LEU A 66 -9.49 -6.82 -3.75
N ASP A 67 -8.72 -7.42 -2.84
CA ASP A 67 -8.38 -8.84 -2.87
C ASP A 67 -9.62 -9.72 -2.76
N ALA A 68 -10.56 -9.39 -1.86
CA ALA A 68 -11.84 -10.08 -1.76
C ALA A 68 -12.68 -9.96 -3.05
N ALA A 69 -12.71 -8.78 -3.68
CA ALA A 69 -13.42 -8.58 -4.95
C ALA A 69 -12.79 -9.38 -6.10
N LEU A 70 -11.44 -9.44 -6.17
CA LEU A 70 -10.72 -10.27 -7.13
C LEU A 70 -10.98 -11.76 -6.90
N ALA A 71 -10.98 -12.22 -5.65
CA ALA A 71 -11.29 -13.60 -5.31
C ALA A 71 -12.74 -13.98 -5.69
N GLN A 72 -13.70 -13.08 -5.50
CA GLN A 72 -15.09 -13.32 -5.92
C GLN A 72 -15.22 -13.48 -7.44
N GLU A 73 -14.55 -12.64 -8.23
CA GLU A 73 -14.53 -12.77 -9.70
C GLU A 73 -13.83 -14.06 -10.16
N LEU A 74 -12.86 -14.56 -9.39
CA LEU A 74 -12.22 -15.85 -9.66
C LEU A 74 -13.13 -17.06 -9.35
N HIS A 75 -14.00 -16.96 -8.33
CA HIS A 75 -14.89 -18.05 -7.91
C HIS A 75 -16.22 -18.10 -8.66
N ALA A 76 -16.73 -16.96 -9.14
CA ALA A 76 -17.95 -16.87 -9.93
C ALA A 76 -17.65 -16.23 -11.29
N PRO A 77 -16.93 -16.92 -12.21
CA PRO A 77 -16.84 -16.46 -13.58
C PRO A 77 -18.27 -16.40 -14.12
N GLN A 78 -18.79 -15.21 -14.41
CA GLN A 78 -20.10 -15.07 -15.02
C GLN A 78 -20.08 -15.67 -16.42
N LEU A 79 -20.26 -16.98 -16.48
CA LEU A 79 -20.68 -17.71 -17.65
C LEU A 79 -22.21 -17.57 -17.68
N ASN A 80 -22.71 -16.60 -18.42
CA ASN A 80 -24.00 -16.79 -19.09
C ASN A 80 -23.81 -17.88 -20.16
N ALA A 81 -23.61 -19.12 -19.71
CA ALA A 81 -23.60 -20.31 -20.55
C ALA A 81 -24.29 -21.42 -19.75
N SER A 82 -25.42 -21.84 -20.29
CA SER A 82 -26.38 -22.78 -19.73
C SER A 82 -25.75 -24.06 -19.15
N GLN A 83 -26.30 -24.46 -18.00
CA GLN A 83 -26.34 -25.82 -17.43
C GLN A 83 -25.30 -26.85 -17.91
N ALA A 84 -24.37 -27.25 -17.03
CA ALA A 84 -23.81 -28.60 -17.06
C ALA A 84 -23.32 -29.07 -15.69
N SER A 85 -23.78 -30.28 -15.34
CA SER A 85 -23.72 -30.98 -14.07
C SER A 85 -22.31 -31.41 -13.60
N GLY A 86 -22.18 -31.57 -12.28
CA GLY A 86 -21.55 -32.75 -11.65
C GLY A 86 -20.09 -33.10 -11.96
N LYS A 87 -19.19 -32.15 -12.23
CA LYS A 87 -17.75 -32.41 -12.39
C LYS A 87 -16.87 -31.50 -11.54
N SER A 88 -15.76 -32.04 -11.05
CA SER A 88 -14.78 -31.31 -10.24
C SER A 88 -14.10 -30.20 -11.04
N PHE A 89 -13.89 -29.07 -10.37
CA PHE A 89 -13.34 -27.79 -10.85
C PHE A 89 -12.18 -27.91 -11.87
N TRP A 90 -11.22 -28.81 -11.64
CA TRP A 90 -10.06 -29.00 -12.51
C TRP A 90 -10.39 -29.63 -13.89
N GLN A 91 -11.44 -30.44 -13.99
CA GLN A 91 -11.82 -31.11 -15.24
C GLN A 91 -12.46 -30.16 -16.26
N ARG A 92 -12.85 -28.96 -15.82
CA ARG A 92 -13.34 -27.88 -16.69
C ARG A 92 -12.22 -26.91 -17.12
N TRP A 93 -11.01 -27.00 -16.52
CA TRP A 93 -9.91 -26.07 -16.77
C TRP A 93 -9.13 -26.35 -18.07
N LEU A 94 -9.27 -27.55 -18.64
CA LEU A 94 -8.47 -28.01 -19.78
C LEU A 94 -9.35 -28.53 -20.92
N VAL A 95 -10.40 -27.77 -21.25
CA VAL A 95 -11.21 -28.03 -22.45
C VAL A 95 -10.49 -27.42 -23.65
N ILE A 96 -9.70 -28.23 -24.35
CA ILE A 96 -9.19 -27.91 -25.69
C ILE A 96 -10.30 -28.26 -26.66
N GLU A 97 -11.22 -27.32 -26.89
CA GLU A 97 -12.21 -27.44 -27.97
C GLU A 97 -11.60 -26.95 -29.29
N PRO A 98 -11.66 -27.73 -30.37
CA PRO A 98 -11.19 -27.28 -31.67
C PRO A 98 -12.33 -26.55 -32.38
N ALA A 99 -12.41 -25.22 -32.27
CA ALA A 99 -13.34 -24.46 -33.11
C ALA A 99 -12.88 -23.02 -33.38
N LYS A 100 -12.59 -22.78 -34.66
CA LYS A 100 -12.77 -21.55 -35.45
C LYS A 100 -13.44 -20.39 -34.68
N GLN A 101 -12.67 -19.29 -34.52
CA GLN A 101 -12.99 -17.95 -33.98
C GLN A 101 -12.52 -17.72 -32.52
N PRO A 102 -11.53 -16.82 -32.30
CA PRO A 102 -10.81 -16.78 -31.03
C PRO A 102 -11.58 -15.96 -29.98
N ALA A 103 -12.19 -16.65 -29.01
CA ALA A 103 -12.52 -16.07 -27.71
C ALA A 103 -11.27 -16.05 -26.79
N THR A 104 -10.12 -15.61 -27.31
CA THR A 104 -8.84 -15.56 -26.57
C THR A 104 -8.92 -14.67 -25.33
N ALA A 105 -9.72 -13.61 -25.36
CA ALA A 105 -9.92 -12.71 -24.23
C ALA A 105 -10.63 -13.37 -23.03
N LEU A 106 -11.55 -14.31 -23.27
CA LEU A 106 -12.28 -15.00 -22.19
C LEU A 106 -11.46 -16.14 -21.58
N MET A 107 -10.60 -16.80 -22.36
CA MET A 107 -9.67 -17.81 -21.86
C MET A 107 -8.57 -17.23 -20.95
N GLN A 108 -8.20 -15.95 -21.17
CA GLN A 108 -7.13 -15.27 -20.41
C GLN A 108 -7.63 -14.52 -19.18
N ARG A 109 -8.92 -14.23 -19.05
CA ARG A 109 -9.50 -13.50 -17.91
C ARG A 109 -9.09 -14.05 -16.53
N PRO A 110 -9.26 -15.35 -16.22
CA PRO A 110 -8.85 -15.87 -14.91
C PRO A 110 -7.34 -15.82 -14.68
N LEU A 111 -6.53 -15.88 -15.74
CA LEU A 111 -5.07 -15.73 -15.66
C LEU A 111 -4.69 -14.27 -15.31
N ILE A 112 -5.31 -13.32 -16.01
CA ILE A 112 -5.16 -11.88 -15.79
C ILE A 112 -5.59 -11.53 -14.35
N LEU A 113 -6.75 -12.00 -13.88
CA LEU A 113 -7.21 -11.71 -12.51
C LEU A 113 -6.25 -12.28 -11.43
N LYS A 114 -5.68 -13.48 -11.63
CA LYS A 114 -4.67 -14.03 -10.72
C LYS A 114 -3.37 -13.24 -10.74
N GLU A 115 -2.92 -12.79 -11.91
CA GLU A 115 -1.75 -11.95 -12.00
C GLU A 115 -1.97 -10.58 -11.33
N ALA A 116 -3.16 -9.99 -11.49
CA ALA A 116 -3.57 -8.80 -10.76
C ALA A 116 -3.52 -9.01 -9.24
N GLN A 117 -4.00 -10.16 -8.76
CA GLN A 117 -3.96 -10.53 -7.35
C GLN A 117 -2.52 -10.68 -6.82
N LEU A 118 -1.64 -11.34 -7.59
CA LEU A 118 -0.23 -11.47 -7.23
C LEU A 118 0.49 -10.11 -7.20
N ARG A 119 0.25 -9.26 -8.20
CA ARG A 119 0.81 -7.90 -8.23
C ARG A 119 0.26 -7.04 -7.10
N LEU A 120 -0.98 -7.25 -6.66
CA LEU A 120 -1.55 -6.58 -5.50
C LEU A 120 -0.83 -6.98 -4.20
N LEU A 121 -0.51 -8.27 -4.03
CA LEU A 121 0.30 -8.76 -2.91
C LEU A 121 1.68 -8.11 -2.88
N ILE A 122 2.33 -7.99 -4.05
CA ILE A 122 3.62 -7.30 -4.20
C ILE A 122 3.48 -5.81 -3.82
N ALA A 123 2.43 -5.14 -4.30
CA ALA A 123 2.14 -3.76 -3.95
C ALA A 123 1.94 -3.59 -2.44
N GLN A 124 1.21 -4.51 -1.79
CA GLN A 124 1.02 -4.49 -0.34
C GLN A 124 2.35 -4.69 0.41
N GLN A 125 3.21 -5.57 -0.08
CA GLN A 125 4.54 -5.78 0.51
C GLN A 125 5.42 -4.53 0.36
N ALA A 126 5.44 -3.90 -0.82
CA ALA A 126 6.16 -2.65 -1.06
C ALA A 126 5.66 -1.54 -0.13
N LEU A 127 4.34 -1.41 0.04
CA LEU A 127 3.74 -0.46 0.98
C LEU A 127 4.20 -0.71 2.42
N LYS A 128 4.20 -1.96 2.89
CA LYS A 128 4.67 -2.34 4.23
C LYS A 128 6.16 -2.04 4.45
N GLN A 129 6.94 -2.02 3.37
CA GLN A 129 8.35 -1.67 3.37
C GLN A 129 8.60 -0.17 3.19
N GLY A 130 7.56 0.64 2.97
CA GLY A 130 7.69 2.08 2.71
C GLY A 130 8.18 2.41 1.29
N GLN A 131 8.18 1.44 0.38
CA GLN A 131 8.57 1.59 -1.03
C GLN A 131 7.40 2.11 -1.84
N TYR A 132 7.09 3.40 -1.69
CA TYR A 132 5.91 4.02 -2.28
C TYR A 132 5.97 4.12 -3.81
N LEU A 133 7.16 4.24 -4.40
CA LEU A 133 7.33 4.27 -5.85
C LEU A 133 7.00 2.91 -6.46
N GLU A 134 7.52 1.84 -5.87
CA GLU A 134 7.23 0.45 -6.24
C GLU A 134 5.74 0.15 -6.07
N TYR A 135 5.14 0.58 -4.97
CA TYR A 135 3.70 0.46 -4.75
C TYR A 135 2.88 1.14 -5.86
N GLN A 136 3.16 2.41 -6.17
CA GLN A 136 2.45 3.13 -7.24
C GLN A 136 2.66 2.51 -8.62
N LYS A 137 3.86 2.00 -8.88
CA LYS A 137 4.20 1.27 -10.10
C LYS A 137 3.37 -0.02 -10.20
N SER A 138 3.35 -0.85 -9.16
CA SER A 138 2.55 -2.07 -9.13
C SER A 138 1.05 -1.80 -9.30
N LEU A 139 0.49 -0.75 -8.67
CA LEU A 139 -0.90 -0.36 -8.91
C LEU A 139 -1.17 0.04 -10.37
N THR A 140 -0.23 0.75 -10.99
CA THR A 140 -0.33 1.16 -12.40
C THR A 140 -0.31 -0.05 -13.32
N GLU A 141 0.55 -1.01 -13.04
CA GLU A 141 0.65 -2.27 -13.77
C GLU A 141 -0.63 -3.13 -13.62
N ILE A 142 -1.24 -3.17 -12.43
CA ILE A 142 -2.53 -3.86 -12.24
C ILE A 142 -3.62 -3.20 -13.09
N ILE A 143 -3.66 -1.86 -13.16
CA ILE A 143 -4.61 -1.13 -14.02
C ILE A 143 -4.38 -1.50 -15.50
N GLN A 144 -3.13 -1.51 -15.96
CA GLN A 144 -2.80 -1.90 -17.34
C GLN A 144 -3.23 -3.33 -17.65
N LEU A 145 -3.09 -4.22 -16.67
CA LEU A 145 -3.44 -5.62 -16.78
C LEU A 145 -4.96 -5.83 -16.83
N LEU A 146 -5.72 -5.15 -15.96
CA LEU A 146 -7.18 -5.18 -15.98
C LEU A 146 -7.79 -4.51 -17.23
N ASN A 147 -7.12 -3.53 -17.83
CA ASN A 147 -7.54 -2.92 -19.09
C ASN A 147 -7.57 -3.92 -20.27
N GLN A 148 -6.86 -5.05 -20.19
CA GLN A 148 -6.88 -6.11 -21.20
C GLN A 148 -8.19 -6.91 -21.19
N ILE A 149 -8.98 -6.81 -20.12
CA ILE A 149 -10.31 -7.40 -19.97
C ILE A 149 -11.35 -6.31 -19.70
N PRO A 150 -11.71 -5.45 -20.67
CA PRO A 150 -12.45 -4.20 -20.42
C PRO A 150 -13.97 -4.39 -20.15
N ASP A 151 -14.33 -5.35 -19.31
CA ASP A 151 -15.68 -5.58 -18.81
C ASP A 151 -16.08 -4.63 -17.66
N GLU A 152 -17.36 -4.65 -17.28
CA GLU A 152 -17.89 -3.76 -16.25
C GLU A 152 -17.22 -3.94 -14.88
N LYS A 153 -16.88 -5.19 -14.52
CA LYS A 153 -16.25 -5.53 -13.24
C LYS A 153 -14.79 -5.10 -13.20
N SER A 154 -14.04 -5.30 -14.27
CA SER A 154 -12.67 -4.79 -14.36
C SER A 154 -12.62 -3.26 -14.29
N ARG A 155 -13.60 -2.55 -14.89
CA ARG A 155 -13.73 -1.09 -14.74
C ARG A 155 -13.99 -0.67 -13.28
N GLN A 156 -14.84 -1.40 -12.55
CA GLN A 156 -15.06 -1.17 -11.13
C GLN A 156 -13.78 -1.41 -10.30
N LEU A 157 -13.04 -2.47 -10.59
CA LEU A 157 -11.74 -2.77 -9.95
C LEU A 157 -10.71 -1.67 -10.25
N ILE A 158 -10.60 -1.20 -11.48
CA ILE A 158 -9.71 -0.09 -11.87
C ILE A 158 -10.07 1.19 -11.11
N GLN A 159 -11.35 1.54 -10.99
CA GLN A 159 -11.77 2.71 -10.22
C GLN A 159 -11.39 2.58 -8.74
N ASN A 160 -11.54 1.38 -8.16
CA ASN A 160 -11.10 1.12 -6.79
C ASN A 160 -9.59 1.28 -6.65
N ILE A 161 -8.80 0.73 -7.58
CA ILE A 161 -7.33 0.88 -7.57
C ILE A 161 -6.92 2.34 -7.72
N GLN A 162 -7.61 3.13 -8.55
CA GLN A 162 -7.32 4.56 -8.72
C GLN A 162 -7.56 5.35 -7.43
N LYS A 163 -8.63 5.04 -6.67
CA LYS A 163 -8.87 5.63 -5.35
C LYS A 163 -7.72 5.33 -4.39
N ILE A 164 -7.17 4.12 -4.43
CA ILE A 164 -6.05 3.70 -3.58
C ILE A 164 -4.72 4.33 -4.05
N LYS A 165 -4.52 4.50 -5.37
CA LYS A 165 -3.34 5.18 -5.92
C LYS A 165 -3.28 6.67 -5.53
N GLY A 166 -4.43 7.30 -5.30
CA GLY A 166 -4.55 8.72 -4.94
C GLY A 166 -4.13 9.08 -3.51
N PHE A 167 -3.76 8.12 -2.66
CA PHE A 167 -3.30 8.44 -1.31
C PHE A 167 -1.90 9.09 -1.36
N THR A 168 -1.85 10.37 -1.03
CA THR A 168 -0.61 11.16 -0.96
C THR A 168 0.25 10.71 0.22
N VAL A 169 1.53 10.46 -0.04
CA VAL A 169 2.54 10.15 0.97
C VAL A 169 2.74 11.40 1.84
N LEU A 170 2.44 11.36 3.15
CA LEU A 170 2.76 12.50 4.03
C LEU A 170 4.28 12.73 4.02
N PRO A 171 4.77 13.94 3.71
CA PRO A 171 6.20 14.21 3.69
C PRO A 171 6.81 13.97 5.08
N THR A 172 8.00 13.38 5.13
CA THR A 172 8.73 13.19 6.39
C THR A 172 9.00 14.56 7.02
N PRO A 173 8.66 14.78 8.30
CA PRO A 173 8.87 16.08 8.94
C PRO A 173 10.36 16.39 9.04
N SER A 174 10.74 17.61 8.69
CA SER A 174 12.07 18.15 8.97
C SER A 174 12.19 18.50 10.45
N LEU A 175 13.29 18.10 11.10
CA LEU A 175 13.54 18.40 12.52
C LEU A 175 13.95 19.87 12.69
N ASN A 176 13.28 20.59 13.58
CA ASN A 176 13.60 21.98 13.89
C ASN A 176 14.89 22.10 14.72
N THR A 177 15.24 21.08 15.51
CA THR A 177 16.50 20.97 16.24
C THR A 177 17.71 21.08 15.32
N ARG A 178 17.63 20.53 14.10
CA ARG A 178 18.69 20.64 13.09
C ARG A 178 18.85 22.07 12.57
N ALA A 179 17.76 22.84 12.46
CA ALA A 179 17.82 24.23 12.03
C ALA A 179 18.49 25.16 13.06
N LEU A 180 18.49 24.79 14.36
CA LEU A 180 19.17 25.53 15.42
C LEU A 180 20.66 25.16 15.57
N LEU A 181 21.05 23.98 15.11
CA LEU A 181 22.42 23.46 15.26
C LEU A 181 23.28 23.62 14.00
N GLY A 182 22.68 23.94 12.84
CA GLY A 182 23.35 24.08 11.54
C GLY A 182 23.38 22.77 10.76
#